data_AF-A0A5N4B0G1-F1
#
_entry.id   AF-A0A5N4B0G1-F1
#
_cell.length_a   1.000
_cell.length_b   1.000
_cell.length_c   1.000
_cell.angle_alpha   90.00
_cell.angle_beta   90.00
_cell.angle_gamma   90.00
#
_symmetry.space_group_name_H-M   'P 1'
#
loop_
_entity.id
_entity.type
_entity.pdbx_description
1 polymer ?
#
loop_
_entity_poly.entity_id
_entity_poly.type
_entity_poly.pdbx_seq_one_letter_code
_entity_poly.pdbx_strand_id
1 'polypeptide(L)'
;MCKKYAQFLTDQSSNYIVWPTRQKAHQVMLQFSKRAGFPGVLGAVDGTHIPITAPSQDQGSYCNRHHYHSIILQGVCDANYMFTDVFAGVELQI
;
A
#
# COMPACT_ATOMS: atom_id res chain seq x y z
N MET A 1 3.71 3.34 19.10
CA MET A 1 3.66 1.87 18.91
C MET A 1 5.04 1.30 19.23
N CYS A 2 5.16 0.23 20.02
CA CYS A 2 6.47 -0.34 20.32
C CYS A 2 7.00 -1.16 19.12
N LYS A 3 8.32 -1.16 18.89
CA LYS A 3 8.94 -1.86 17.76
C LYS A 3 8.51 -3.34 17.66
N LYS A 4 8.33 -3.99 18.80
CA LYS A 4 7.88 -5.40 18.87
C LYS A 4 6.50 -5.61 18.26
N TYR A 5 5.56 -4.69 18.49
CA TYR A 5 4.21 -4.81 17.95
C TYR A 5 4.18 -4.52 16.45
N ALA A 6 4.93 -3.51 15.99
CA ALA A 6 5.07 -3.23 14.57
C ALA A 6 5.68 -4.43 13.83
N GLN A 7 6.74 -5.03 14.38
CA GLN A 7 7.36 -6.23 13.82
C GLN A 7 6.38 -7.39 13.75
N PHE A 8 5.62 -7.66 14.81
CA PHE A 8 4.60 -8.71 14.81
C PHE A 8 3.56 -8.51 13.71
N LEU A 9 3.05 -7.29 13.52
CA LEU A 9 2.10 -7.00 12.44
C LEU A 9 2.73 -7.21 11.06
N THR A 10 3.97 -6.77 10.86
CA THR A 10 4.71 -6.99 9.61
C THR A 10 4.91 -8.49 9.35
N ASP A 11 5.29 -9.27 10.36
CA ASP A 11 5.50 -10.72 10.25
C ASP A 11 4.20 -11.47 9.90
N GLN A 12 3.04 -10.93 10.32
CA GLN A 12 1.73 -11.50 10.00
C GLN A 12 1.13 -10.98 8.70
N SER A 13 1.67 -9.91 8.12
CA SER A 13 1.05 -9.19 6.99
C SER A 13 0.78 -10.09 5.78
N SER A 14 1.68 -11.01 5.46
CA SER A 14 1.56 -11.95 4.33
C SER A 14 0.42 -12.96 4.47
N ASN A 15 -0.17 -13.10 5.66
CA ASN A 15 -1.35 -13.94 5.86
C ASN A 15 -2.66 -13.22 5.48
N TYR A 16 -2.65 -11.89 5.39
CA TYR A 16 -3.84 -11.07 5.20
C TYR A 16 -3.80 -10.22 3.93
N ILE A 17 -2.63 -9.67 3.59
CA ILE A 17 -2.39 -8.87 2.39
C ILE A 17 -1.83 -9.82 1.34
N VAL A 18 -2.72 -10.37 0.50
CA VAL A 18 -2.38 -11.40 -0.46
C VAL A 18 -2.93 -11.04 -1.82
N TRP A 19 -2.05 -11.07 -2.83
CA TRP A 19 -2.45 -10.87 -4.22
C TRP A 19 -3.45 -11.95 -4.66
N PRO A 20 -4.54 -11.60 -5.38
CA PRO A 20 -5.54 -12.59 -5.77
C PRO A 20 -4.95 -13.67 -6.68
N THR A 21 -5.30 -14.93 -6.39
CA THR A 21 -5.06 -16.04 -7.33
C THR A 21 -5.89 -15.82 -8.60
N ARG A 22 -5.58 -16.55 -9.68
CA ARG A 22 -6.35 -16.50 -10.92
C ARG A 22 -7.86 -16.70 -10.71
N GLN A 23 -8.27 -17.62 -9.81
CA GLN A 23 -9.68 -17.82 -9.52
C GLN A 23 -10.31 -16.61 -8.79
N LYS A 24 -9.61 -16.06 -7.78
CA LYS A 24 -10.08 -14.89 -7.02
C LYS A 24 -10.09 -13.62 -7.88
N ALA A 25 -9.15 -13.48 -8.81
CA ALA A 25 -9.04 -12.36 -9.74
C ALA A 25 -10.34 -12.14 -10.53
N HIS A 26 -10.95 -13.21 -11.06
CA HIS A 26 -12.25 -13.12 -11.73
C HIS A 26 -13.37 -12.59 -10.82
N GLN A 27 -13.36 -13.00 -9.54
CA GLN A 27 -14.35 -12.51 -8.57
C GLN A 27 -14.17 -11.03 -8.29
N VAL A 28 -12.93 -10.57 -8.12
CA VAL A 28 -12.60 -9.15 -7.90
C VAL A 28 -13.05 -8.30 -9.11
N MET A 29 -12.74 -8.74 -10.34
CA MET A 29 -13.17 -8.05 -11.56
C MET A 29 -14.70 -7.93 -11.67
N LEU A 30 -15.43 -9.00 -11.31
CA LEU A 30 -16.89 -8.98 -11.29
C LEU A 30 -17.43 -8.03 -10.21
N GLN A 31 -16.79 -7.97 -9.04
CA GLN A 31 -17.19 -7.06 -7.96
C GLN A 31 -16.97 -5.59 -8.33
N PHE A 32 -15.82 -5.24 -8.94
CA PHE A 32 -15.59 -3.88 -9.43
C PHE A 32 -16.59 -3.49 -10.51
N SER A 33 -16.87 -4.38 -11.46
CA SER A 33 -17.91 -4.16 -12.48
C SER A 33 -19.27 -3.87 -11.84
N LYS A 34 -19.68 -4.68 -10.85
CA LYS A 34 -20.98 -4.51 -10.17
C LYS A 34 -21.06 -3.29 -9.26
N ARG A 35 -20.00 -2.95 -8.55
CA ARG A 35 -20.00 -1.88 -7.53
C ARG A 35 -19.70 -0.50 -8.11
N ALA A 36 -18.77 -0.45 -9.06
CA ALA A 36 -18.21 0.80 -9.57
C ALA A 36 -18.39 0.97 -11.08
N GLY A 37 -18.90 -0.05 -11.79
CA GLY A 37 -19.11 0.03 -13.25
C GLY A 37 -17.82 -0.15 -14.07
N PHE A 38 -16.72 -0.57 -13.45
CA PHE A 38 -15.42 -0.74 -14.10
C PHE A 38 -15.09 -2.25 -14.27
N PRO A 39 -15.35 -2.84 -15.45
CA PRO A 39 -15.01 -4.24 -15.71
C PRO A 39 -13.51 -4.44 -15.87
N GLY A 40 -13.02 -5.65 -15.55
CA GLY A 40 -11.63 -6.04 -15.74
C GLY A 40 -10.64 -5.48 -14.72
N VAL A 41 -11.11 -4.75 -13.70
CA VAL A 41 -10.25 -4.18 -12.65
C VAL A 41 -9.87 -5.23 -11.62
N LEU A 42 -8.57 -5.35 -11.31
CA LEU A 42 -8.04 -6.25 -10.28
C LEU A 42 -7.78 -5.58 -8.94
N GLY A 43 -7.69 -4.26 -8.93
CA GLY A 43 -7.51 -3.47 -7.73
C GLY A 43 -7.47 -1.98 -8.06
N ALA A 44 -7.79 -1.16 -7.07
CA ALA A 44 -7.56 0.28 -7.11
C ALA A 44 -6.23 0.58 -6.39
N VAL A 45 -5.37 1.38 -7.02
CA VAL A 45 -4.06 1.76 -6.47
C VAL A 45 -4.08 3.22 -6.08
N ASP A 46 -3.59 3.53 -4.88
CA ASP A 46 -3.35 4.90 -4.45
C ASP A 46 -2.15 4.96 -3.49
N GLY A 47 -1.60 6.15 -3.30
CA GLY A 47 -0.46 6.41 -2.43
C GLY A 47 -0.67 7.65 -1.55
N THR A 48 -0.19 7.59 -0.31
CA THR A 48 -0.20 8.74 0.61
C THR A 48 1.16 8.93 1.26
N HIS A 49 1.53 10.18 1.52
CA HIS A 49 2.72 10.50 2.31
C HIS A 49 2.42 10.36 3.79
N ILE A 50 3.20 9.53 4.47
CA ILE A 50 3.19 9.39 5.94
C ILE A 50 4.34 10.23 6.49
N PRO A 51 4.05 11.31 7.26
CA PRO A 51 5.09 12.12 7.88
C PRO A 51 5.96 11.29 8.82
N ILE A 52 7.27 11.49 8.78
CA ILE A 52 8.21 10.82 9.67
C ILE A 52 9.25 11.80 10.20
N THR A 53 9.90 11.41 11.30
CA THR A 53 11.22 11.94 11.63
C THR A 53 12.24 11.23 10.75
N ALA A 54 12.83 11.94 9.79
CA ALA A 54 13.83 11.36 8.90
C ALA A 54 15.02 10.79 9.71
N PRO A 55 15.59 9.67 9.28
CA PRO A 55 16.87 9.19 9.81
C PRO A 55 17.95 10.26 9.68
N SER A 56 18.92 10.26 10.59
CA SER A 56 20.03 11.23 10.53
C SER A 56 20.88 11.08 9.26
N GLN A 57 20.95 9.85 8.73
CA GLN A 57 21.61 9.54 7.48
C GLN A 57 20.63 9.72 6.32
N ASP A 58 21.09 10.41 5.26
CA ASP A 58 20.35 10.56 4.01
C ASP A 58 18.94 11.17 4.16
N GLN A 59 18.82 12.24 4.96
CA GLN A 59 17.56 12.96 5.17
C GLN A 59 16.91 13.44 3.87
N GLY A 60 17.73 13.75 2.86
CA GLY A 60 17.29 14.22 1.54
C GLY A 60 16.34 13.24 0.85
N SER A 61 16.59 11.94 0.96
CA SER A 61 15.75 10.87 0.40
C SER A 61 14.35 10.79 1.01
N TYR A 62 14.11 11.47 2.13
CA TYR A 62 12.80 11.51 2.79
C TYR A 62 12.07 12.84 2.55
N CYS A 63 12.72 13.84 1.94
CA CYS A 63 12.11 15.13 1.67
C CYS A 63 11.18 15.03 0.45
N ASN A 64 9.89 15.24 0.66
CA ASN A 64 8.92 15.22 -0.43
C ASN A 64 8.82 16.59 -1.14
N ARG A 65 7.99 16.65 -2.19
CA ARG A 65 7.71 17.89 -2.95
C ARG A 65 7.07 19.02 -2.15
N HIS A 66 6.56 18.73 -0.96
CA HIS A 66 5.96 19.70 -0.03
C HIS A 66 6.94 20.15 1.05
N HIS A 67 8.23 19.85 0.89
CA HIS A 67 9.32 20.27 1.77
C HIS A 67 9.20 19.77 3.22
N TYR A 68 8.64 18.58 3.41
CA TYR A 68 8.68 17.88 4.70
C TYR A 68 9.11 16.42 4.56
N HIS A 69 9.58 15.82 5.66
CA HIS A 69 10.04 14.44 5.68
C HIS A 69 8.87 13.44 5.74
N SER A 70 8.84 12.51 4.80
CA SER A 70 7.80 11.47 4.74
C SER A 70 8.30 10.21 4.04
N ILE A 71 7.57 9.12 4.23
CA ILE A 71 7.63 7.93 3.36
C ILE A 71 6.32 7.81 2.59
N ILE A 72 6.35 7.10 1.47
CA ILE A 72 5.14 6.73 0.73
C ILE A 72 4.57 5.46 1.35
N LEU A 73 3.26 5.47 1.63
CA LEU A 73 2.44 4.28 1.75
C LEU A 73 1.64 4.14 0.45
N GLN A 74 1.93 3.11 -0.34
CA GLN A 74 1.15 2.73 -1.51
C GLN A 74 0.34 1.48 -1.18
N GLY A 75 -0.93 1.47 -1.53
CA GLY A 75 -1.80 0.31 -1.35
C GLY A 75 -2.55 -0.02 -2.63
N VAL A 76 -2.77 -1.32 -2.84
CA VAL A 76 -3.72 -1.85 -3.80
C VAL A 76 -4.89 -2.45 -3.03
N CYS A 77 -6.11 -2.07 -3.35
CA CYS A 77 -7.32 -2.57 -2.71
C CYS A 77 -8.24 -3.29 -3.69
N ASP A 78 -8.91 -4.35 -3.24
CA ASP A 78 -10.00 -4.98 -3.98
C ASP A 78 -11.30 -4.16 -3.91
N ALA A 79 -12.34 -4.64 -4.60
CA ALA A 79 -13.65 -3.99 -4.62
C ALA A 79 -14.39 -4.00 -3.27
N ASN A 80 -13.87 -4.73 -2.28
CA ASN A 80 -14.38 -4.80 -0.91
C ASN A 80 -13.55 -3.96 0.06
N TYR A 81 -12.67 -3.09 -0.46
CA TYR A 81 -11.80 -2.20 0.32
C TYR A 81 -10.74 -2.95 1.14
N MET A 82 -10.39 -4.18 0.75
CA MET A 82 -9.34 -4.96 1.39
C MET A 82 -8.01 -4.76 0.66
N PHE A 83 -6.94 -4.45 1.40
CA PHE A 83 -5.59 -4.38 0.84
C PHE A 83 -5.16 -5.76 0.32
N THR A 84 -4.75 -5.81 -0.95
CA THR A 84 -4.19 -7.01 -1.61
C THR A 84 -2.69 -6.89 -1.85
N ASP A 85 -2.16 -5.67 -1.82
CA ASP A 85 -0.73 -5.36 -1.88
C ASP A 85 -0.47 -4.04 -1.16
N VAL A 86 0.68 -3.92 -0.49
CA VAL A 86 1.09 -2.71 0.22
C VAL A 86 2.60 -2.53 0.12
N PHE A 87 3.02 -1.29 -0.14
CA PHE A 87 4.41 -0.86 -0.07
C PHE A 87 4.54 0.33 0.88
N ALA A 88 5.56 0.32 1.74
CA ALA A 88 5.89 1.44 2.61
C ALA A 88 7.40 1.71 2.54
N GLY A 89 7.79 2.88 2.04
CA GLY A 89 9.20 3.19 1.82
C GLY A 89 9.46 4.59 1.28
N VAL A 90 10.73 4.89 1.02
CA VAL A 90 11.14 6.15 0.39
C VAL A 90 10.72 6.19 -1.08
N GLU A 91 10.43 7.38 -1.56
CA GLU A 91 10.26 7.63 -2.99
C GLU A 91 11.61 7.41 -3.68
N LEU A 92 11.65 6.55 -4.70
CA LEU A 92 12.85 6.40 -5.52
C LEU A 92 13.03 7.70 -6.31
N GLN A 93 14.05 8.49 -5.95
CA GLN A 93 14.49 9.61 -6.78
C GLN A 93 15.12 9.03 -8.04
N ILE A 94 14.38 9.13 -9.15
CA ILE A 94 14.84 8.77 -10.51
C ILE A 94 15.68 9.91 -11.08
#